data_AF-A0A7W1LYT6-F1
#
_entry.id   AF-A0A7W1LYT6-F1
#
_cell.length_a   1.000
_cell.length_b   1.000
_cell.length_c   1.000
_cell.angle_alpha   90.00
_cell.angle_beta   90.00
_cell.angle_gamma   90.00
#
_symmetry.space_group_name_H-M   'P 1'
#
loop_
_entity.id
_entity.type
_entity.pdbx_description
1 polymer ?
#
loop_
_entity_poly.entity_id
_entity_poly.type
_entity_poly.pdbx_seq_one_letter_code
_entity_poly.pdbx_strand_id
1 'polypeptide(L)'
;MARPLRVEYPGAWYHVTSRGNERRAIFRCDRDRVRFMELLGECVARFSLRVHGYVLMSNHYHLLLETPEANLSRAMQWFNVSYTVWFNRRHGRCGHLFQGRFKAILVDAAERGAQLSRYLHLNPVRVERFGLSKRSLAEGRVGLRAASGREEIAARRAALRQFRWSSYRAYIGLEEG
;
A
#
# COMPACT_ATOMS: atom_id res chain seq x y z
N MET A 1 -4.52 26.04 -6.19
CA MET A 1 -5.30 25.94 -4.92
C MET A 1 -4.36 25.46 -3.82
N ALA A 2 -4.22 26.21 -2.74
CA ALA A 2 -3.45 25.77 -1.58
C ALA A 2 -4.12 24.53 -0.98
N ARG A 3 -3.37 23.45 -0.80
CA ARG A 3 -3.90 22.22 -0.22
C ARG A 3 -3.75 22.28 1.30
N PRO A 4 -4.71 21.74 2.07
CA PRO A 4 -4.61 21.66 3.53
C PRO A 4 -3.28 21.04 3.96
N LEU A 5 -2.73 21.56 5.04
CA LEU A 5 -1.57 20.97 5.72
C LEU A 5 -1.92 19.55 6.16
N ARG A 6 -0.95 18.64 6.11
CA ARG A 6 -1.14 17.31 6.70
C ARG A 6 -1.08 17.45 8.21
N VAL A 7 -2.00 16.79 8.89
CA VAL A 7 -1.98 16.68 10.35
C VAL A 7 -0.89 15.68 10.73
N GLU A 8 0.14 16.17 11.42
CA GLU A 8 1.30 15.40 11.87
C GLU A 8 1.47 15.63 13.37
N TYR A 9 1.46 14.55 14.15
CA TYR A 9 1.73 14.57 15.59
C TYR A 9 2.47 13.29 16.01
N PRO A 10 3.25 13.32 17.11
CA PRO A 10 3.95 12.16 17.62
C PRO A 10 3.03 10.96 17.89
N GLY A 11 3.43 9.77 17.47
CA GLY A 11 2.65 8.53 17.64
C GLY A 11 1.45 8.40 16.70
N ALA A 12 1.29 9.28 15.72
CA ALA A 12 0.19 9.22 14.77
C ALA A 12 0.28 8.01 13.82
N TRP A 13 -0.86 7.42 13.49
CA TRP A 13 -0.98 6.31 12.55
C TRP A 13 -1.58 6.77 11.22
N TYR A 14 -1.07 6.22 10.11
CA TYR A 14 -1.43 6.63 8.77
C TYR A 14 -1.63 5.46 7.82
N HIS A 15 -2.71 5.53 7.05
CA HIS A 15 -2.81 4.80 5.79
C HIS A 15 -2.17 5.62 4.68
N VAL A 16 -1.00 5.19 4.21
CA VAL A 16 -0.26 5.87 3.14
C VAL A 16 -0.43 5.13 1.82
N THR A 17 -0.74 5.88 0.77
CA THR A 17 -0.88 5.33 -0.59
C THR A 17 -0.25 6.24 -1.63
N SER A 18 0.37 5.64 -2.65
CA SER A 18 0.79 6.35 -3.86
C SER A 18 0.58 5.47 -5.09
N ARG A 19 0.32 6.09 -6.23
CA ARG A 19 -0.04 5.42 -7.48
C ARG A 19 0.78 5.96 -8.64
N GLY A 20 1.16 5.07 -9.55
CA GLY A 20 1.93 5.37 -10.75
C GLY A 20 1.22 6.35 -11.67
N ASN A 21 2.00 7.23 -12.28
CA ASN A 21 1.50 8.21 -13.25
C ASN A 21 0.71 7.50 -14.36
N GLU A 22 -0.44 8.07 -14.75
CA GLU A 22 -1.38 7.43 -15.70
C GLU A 22 -1.80 5.99 -15.30
N ARG A 23 -1.74 5.64 -14.01
CA ARG A 23 -1.99 4.28 -13.48
C ARG A 23 -1.03 3.22 -14.04
N ARG A 24 0.10 3.63 -14.62
CA ARG A 24 1.15 2.73 -15.11
C ARG A 24 1.82 1.98 -13.97
N ALA A 25 2.43 0.85 -14.31
CA ALA A 25 3.16 0.03 -13.35
C ALA A 25 4.32 0.82 -12.70
N ILE A 26 4.37 0.78 -11.37
CA ILE A 26 5.50 1.26 -10.58
C ILE A 26 6.46 0.13 -10.22
N PHE A 27 6.07 -1.12 -10.48
CA PHE A 27 6.93 -2.31 -10.41
C PHE A 27 6.77 -3.10 -11.71
N ARG A 28 7.84 -3.18 -12.50
CA ARG A 28 7.89 -3.97 -13.75
C ARG A 28 8.39 -5.38 -13.51
N CYS A 29 9.20 -5.57 -12.47
CA CYS A 29 9.73 -6.87 -12.05
C CYS A 29 9.88 -6.95 -10.53
N ASP A 30 10.27 -8.13 -10.04
CA ASP A 30 10.51 -8.34 -8.60
C ASP A 30 11.67 -7.52 -8.07
N ARG A 31 12.72 -7.31 -8.87
CA ARG A 31 13.86 -6.47 -8.49
C ARG A 31 13.43 -5.04 -8.14
N ASP A 32 12.37 -4.53 -8.77
CA ASP A 32 11.81 -3.22 -8.44
C ASP A 32 11.16 -3.22 -7.04
N ARG A 33 10.49 -4.32 -6.68
CA ARG A 33 9.86 -4.47 -5.35
C ARG A 33 10.88 -4.75 -4.26
N VAL A 34 11.91 -5.53 -4.54
CA VAL A 34 13.04 -5.73 -3.62
C VAL A 34 13.67 -4.38 -3.29
N ARG A 35 14.02 -3.57 -4.30
CA ARG A 35 14.61 -2.25 -4.05
C ARG A 35 13.65 -1.31 -3.31
N PHE A 36 12.36 -1.38 -3.60
CA PHE A 36 11.35 -0.61 -2.87
C PHE A 36 11.32 -0.97 -1.38
N MET A 37 11.42 -2.26 -1.05
CA MET A 37 11.47 -2.73 0.35
C MET A 37 12.79 -2.35 1.04
N GLU A 38 13.93 -2.43 0.36
CA GLU A 38 15.21 -1.94 0.88
C GLU A 38 15.12 -0.45 1.25
N LEU A 39 14.63 0.38 0.31
CA LEU A 39 14.43 1.81 0.56
C LEU A 39 13.41 2.07 1.67
N LEU A 40 12.41 1.20 1.85
CA LEU A 40 11.45 1.34 2.95
C LEU A 40 12.14 1.06 4.29
N GLY A 41 13.00 0.05 4.36
CA GLY A 41 13.85 -0.22 5.53
C GLY A 41 14.79 0.94 5.84
N GLU A 42 15.45 1.49 4.83
CA GLU A 42 16.28 2.70 4.97
C GLU A 42 15.44 3.91 5.47
N CYS A 43 14.21 4.08 4.96
CA CYS A 43 13.28 5.13 5.39
C CYS A 43 12.91 4.96 6.87
N VAL A 44 12.58 3.74 7.28
CA VAL A 44 12.23 3.38 8.65
C VAL A 44 13.36 3.74 9.60
N ALA A 45 14.58 3.31 9.30
CA ALA A 45 15.74 3.61 10.12
C ALA A 45 16.05 5.11 10.19
N ARG A 46 15.90 5.82 9.06
CA ARG A 46 16.23 7.24 8.96
C ARG A 46 15.25 8.17 9.68
N PHE A 47 13.97 7.79 9.75
CA PHE A 47 12.89 8.64 10.25
C PHE A 47 12.17 8.02 11.46
N SER A 48 12.76 7.00 12.09
CA SER A 48 12.23 6.33 13.27
C SER A 48 10.79 5.80 13.07
N LEU A 49 10.42 5.40 11.85
CA LEU A 49 9.04 4.97 11.56
C LEU A 49 8.77 3.56 12.08
N ARG A 50 7.50 3.21 12.25
CA ARG A 50 7.07 1.82 12.45
C ARG A 50 6.13 1.39 11.33
N VAL A 51 6.39 0.22 10.75
CA VAL A 51 5.56 -0.35 9.69
C VAL A 51 4.69 -1.44 10.29
N HIS A 52 3.38 -1.24 10.28
CA HIS A 52 2.40 -2.21 10.79
C HIS A 52 1.80 -3.07 9.68
N GLY A 53 1.97 -2.66 8.41
CA GLY A 53 1.63 -3.51 7.28
C GLY A 53 1.85 -2.86 5.92
N TYR A 54 2.01 -3.68 4.89
CA TYR A 54 2.22 -3.21 3.53
C TYR A 54 1.61 -4.13 2.48
N VAL A 55 1.35 -3.56 1.30
CA VAL A 55 1.03 -4.31 0.07
C VAL A 55 1.52 -3.53 -1.15
N LEU A 56 2.24 -4.21 -2.04
CA LEU A 56 2.83 -3.64 -3.26
C LEU A 56 2.09 -4.18 -4.50
N MET A 57 1.06 -3.44 -4.93
CA MET A 57 0.35 -3.71 -6.18
C MET A 57 1.17 -3.23 -7.37
N SER A 58 0.90 -3.73 -8.59
CA SER A 58 1.70 -3.40 -9.78
C SER A 58 1.85 -1.90 -10.05
N ASN A 59 0.79 -1.11 -9.84
CA ASN A 59 0.75 0.33 -10.12
C ASN A 59 0.54 1.22 -8.88
N HIS A 60 0.50 0.66 -7.67
CA HIS A 60 0.36 1.44 -6.44
C HIS A 60 0.81 0.62 -5.24
N TYR A 61 1.04 1.30 -4.11
CA TYR A 61 1.33 0.63 -2.85
C TYR A 61 0.41 1.16 -1.75
N HIS A 62 0.26 0.38 -0.68
CA HIS A 62 -0.34 0.80 0.57
C HIS A 62 0.60 0.47 1.73
N LEU A 63 0.76 1.41 2.66
CA LEU A 63 1.49 1.23 3.91
C LEU A 63 0.57 1.62 5.07
N LEU A 64 0.64 0.87 6.16
CA LEU A 64 0.15 1.26 7.48
C LEU A 64 1.36 1.64 8.31
N LEU A 65 1.53 2.94 8.56
CA LEU A 65 2.69 3.52 9.21
C LEU A 65 2.29 4.17 10.52
N GLU A 66 3.15 4.07 11.52
CA GLU A 66 3.14 4.93 12.69
C GLU A 66 4.38 5.82 12.66
N THR A 67 4.22 7.09 13.01
CA THR A 67 5.31 8.06 13.09
C THR A 67 5.51 8.50 14.54
N PRO A 68 6.44 7.89 15.29
CA PRO A 68 6.79 8.32 16.66
C PRO A 68 7.15 9.80 16.73
N GLU A 69 7.85 10.31 15.71
CA GLU A 69 8.09 11.73 15.50
C GLU A 69 7.15 12.23 14.39
N ALA A 70 6.61 13.45 14.51
CA ALA A 70 5.68 14.04 13.52
C ALA A 70 6.37 14.39 12.18
N ASN A 71 6.85 13.38 11.46
CA ASN A 71 7.82 13.52 10.37
C ASN A 71 7.42 12.79 9.06
N LEU A 72 6.17 12.35 8.95
CA LEU A 72 5.64 11.58 7.82
C LEU A 72 5.92 12.25 6.47
N SER A 73 5.68 13.55 6.35
CA SER A 73 5.86 14.29 5.10
C SER A 73 7.32 14.25 4.62
N ARG A 74 8.27 14.43 5.54
CA ARG A 74 9.71 14.34 5.24
C ARG A 74 10.11 12.93 4.85
N ALA A 75 9.66 11.93 5.60
CA ALA A 75 9.96 10.54 5.35
C ALA A 75 9.44 10.07 3.98
N MET A 76 8.18 10.35 3.70
CA MET A 76 7.55 9.96 2.44
C MET A 76 8.05 10.73 1.23
N GLN A 77 8.53 11.98 1.41
CA GLN A 77 9.23 12.71 0.35
C GLN A 77 10.54 12.01 0.00
N TRP A 78 11.40 11.76 1.01
CA TRP A 78 12.67 11.06 0.81
C TRP A 78 12.47 9.71 0.14
N PHE A 79 11.53 8.90 0.64
CA PHE A 79 11.26 7.56 0.14
C PHE A 79 10.80 7.55 -1.33
N ASN A 80 9.78 8.33 -1.68
CA ASN A 80 9.22 8.35 -3.03
C ASN A 80 10.20 8.92 -4.06
N VAL A 81 10.98 9.94 -3.67
CA VAL A 81 12.02 10.51 -4.55
C VAL A 81 13.13 9.49 -4.78
N SER A 82 13.64 8.86 -3.72
CA SER A 82 14.71 7.85 -3.81
C SER A 82 14.31 6.70 -4.73
N TYR A 83 13.09 6.18 -4.58
CA TYR A 83 12.58 5.13 -5.46
C TYR A 83 12.39 5.61 -6.90
N THR A 84 11.82 6.81 -7.10
CA THR A 84 11.61 7.38 -8.45
C THR A 84 12.93 7.55 -9.20
N VAL A 85 13.96 8.10 -8.54
CA VAL A 85 15.29 8.31 -9.14
C VAL A 85 15.90 6.97 -9.54
N TRP A 86 15.88 5.98 -8.65
CA TRP A 86 16.42 4.65 -8.94
C TRP A 86 15.65 3.97 -10.09
N PHE A 87 14.31 3.98 -10.04
CA PHE A 87 13.46 3.36 -11.04
C PHE A 87 13.68 3.99 -12.42
N ASN A 88 13.74 5.32 -12.48
CA ASN A 88 13.95 6.03 -13.72
C ASN A 88 15.31 5.71 -14.34
N ARG A 89 16.39 5.69 -13.54
CA ARG A 89 17.72 5.29 -14.01
C ARG A 89 17.74 3.85 -14.53
N ARG A 90 17.19 2.91 -13.76
CA ARG A 90 17.13 1.49 -14.12
C ARG A 90 16.38 1.22 -15.43
N HIS A 91 15.31 1.96 -15.66
CA HIS A 91 14.38 1.73 -16.76
C HIS A 91 14.54 2.72 -17.93
N GLY A 92 15.60 3.54 -17.92
CA GLY A 92 15.85 4.55 -18.96
C GLY A 92 14.72 5.57 -19.11
N ARG A 93 14.06 5.94 -18.00
CA ARG A 93 12.93 6.88 -17.99
C ARG A 93 13.34 8.26 -17.47
N CYS A 94 12.56 9.26 -17.85
CA CYS A 94 12.56 10.58 -17.23
C CYS A 94 11.15 10.95 -16.73
N GLY A 95 11.06 12.02 -15.95
CA GLY A 95 9.79 12.55 -15.44
C GLY A 95 9.21 11.80 -14.23
N HIS A 96 7.93 12.06 -13.96
CA HIS A 96 7.25 11.56 -12.77
C HIS A 96 6.93 10.07 -12.85
N LEU A 97 7.31 9.31 -11.82
CA LEU A 97 6.86 7.93 -11.63
C LEU A 97 5.46 7.87 -11.00
N PHE A 98 5.18 8.71 -10.01
CA PHE A 98 3.90 8.78 -9.32
C PHE A 98 3.01 9.92 -9.84
N GLN A 99 1.69 9.81 -9.69
CA GLN A 99 0.71 10.85 -10.10
C GLN A 99 0.83 12.17 -9.34
N GLY A 100 1.66 12.22 -8.31
CA GLY A 100 1.86 13.39 -7.46
C GLY A 100 2.26 12.99 -6.05
N ARG A 101 1.94 13.84 -5.07
CA ARG A 101 2.19 13.54 -3.66
C ARG A 101 1.42 12.31 -3.20
N PHE A 102 2.02 11.55 -2.29
CA PHE A 102 1.33 10.47 -1.57
C PHE A 102 0.07 10.99 -0.86
N LYS A 103 -0.92 10.12 -0.72
CA LYS A 103 -2.07 10.32 0.16
C LYS A 103 -1.77 9.73 1.52
N ALA A 104 -2.17 10.41 2.58
CA ALA A 104 -2.11 9.91 3.95
C ALA A 104 -3.46 10.18 4.61
N ILE A 105 -4.06 9.14 5.16
CA ILE A 105 -5.30 9.22 5.94
C ILE A 105 -4.92 8.90 7.38
N LEU A 106 -5.25 9.78 8.31
CA LEU A 106 -5.03 9.54 9.73
C LEU A 106 -5.92 8.38 10.21
N VAL A 107 -5.37 7.53 11.05
CA VAL A 107 -6.01 6.32 11.54
C VAL A 107 -6.06 6.37 13.05
N ASP A 108 -7.23 6.18 13.62
CA ASP A 108 -7.33 5.81 15.03
C ASP A 108 -6.91 4.34 15.17
N ALA A 109 -5.75 4.11 15.80
CA ALA A 109 -5.19 2.78 15.95
C ALA A 109 -6.07 1.87 16.82
N ALA A 110 -6.66 2.42 17.89
CA ALA A 110 -7.46 1.66 18.85
C ALA A 110 -8.79 1.22 18.23
N GLU A 111 -9.44 2.12 17.49
CA GLU A 111 -10.76 1.82 16.91
C GLU A 111 -10.68 1.11 15.55
N ARG A 112 -9.69 1.47 14.73
CA ARG A 112 -9.72 1.14 13.28
C ARG A 112 -8.48 0.41 12.78
N GLY A 113 -7.46 0.20 13.62
CA GLY A 113 -6.21 -0.47 13.21
C GLY A 113 -6.45 -1.85 12.59
N ALA A 114 -7.21 -2.73 13.26
CA ALA A 114 -7.50 -4.08 12.77
C ALA A 114 -8.33 -4.08 11.47
N GLN A 115 -9.32 -3.21 11.37
CA GLN A 115 -10.17 -3.10 10.19
C GLN A 115 -9.37 -2.62 8.97
N LEU A 116 -8.49 -1.64 9.18
CA LEU A 116 -7.63 -1.10 8.14
C LEU A 116 -6.55 -2.10 7.72
N SER A 117 -5.95 -2.82 8.67
CA SER A 117 -5.00 -3.90 8.39
C SER A 117 -5.65 -4.95 7.47
N ARG A 118 -6.85 -5.43 7.83
CA ARG A 118 -7.65 -6.31 6.96
C ARG A 118 -7.93 -5.69 5.60
N TYR A 119 -8.35 -4.42 5.54
CA TYR A 119 -8.57 -3.72 4.27
C TYR A 119 -7.32 -3.72 3.39
N LEU A 120 -6.16 -3.45 4.00
CA LEU A 120 -4.87 -3.38 3.34
C LEU A 120 -4.49 -4.73 2.76
N HIS A 121 -4.52 -5.80 3.54
CA HIS A 121 -4.12 -7.13 3.07
C HIS A 121 -5.08 -7.74 2.07
N LEU A 122 -6.35 -7.34 2.03
CA LEU A 122 -7.29 -7.82 1.02
C LEU A 122 -7.08 -7.19 -0.37
N ASN A 123 -6.23 -6.16 -0.52
CA ASN A 123 -6.03 -5.50 -1.82
C ASN A 123 -5.65 -6.44 -2.98
N PRO A 124 -4.77 -7.45 -2.81
CA PRO A 124 -4.42 -8.37 -3.90
C PRO A 124 -5.59 -9.17 -4.45
N VAL A 125 -6.65 -9.37 -3.65
CA VAL A 125 -7.88 -10.06 -4.07
C VAL A 125 -9.06 -9.13 -4.32
N ARG A 126 -8.89 -7.82 -4.12
CA ARG A 126 -9.87 -6.77 -4.46
C ARG A 126 -9.60 -6.16 -5.83
N VAL A 127 -9.20 -7.01 -6.76
CA VAL A 127 -8.93 -6.66 -8.15
C VAL A 127 -9.95 -7.32 -9.08
N GLU A 128 -9.98 -6.86 -10.33
CA GLU A 128 -10.91 -7.30 -11.36
C GLU A 128 -10.92 -8.82 -11.56
N ARG A 129 -9.76 -9.48 -11.43
CA ARG A 129 -9.62 -10.94 -11.46
C ARG A 129 -10.54 -11.70 -10.49
N PHE A 130 -11.01 -11.05 -9.42
CA PHE A 130 -11.94 -11.64 -8.45
C PHE A 130 -13.34 -10.99 -8.46
N GLY A 131 -13.65 -10.20 -9.49
CA GLY A 131 -14.92 -9.46 -9.59
C GLY A 131 -15.12 -8.42 -8.49
N LEU A 132 -14.04 -7.99 -7.83
CA LEU A 132 -14.05 -7.09 -6.66
C LEU A 132 -13.38 -5.74 -6.95
N SER A 133 -13.24 -5.39 -8.23
CA SER A 133 -12.79 -4.06 -8.60
C SER A 133 -13.78 -3.01 -8.07
N LYS A 134 -13.32 -1.77 -7.86
CA LYS A 134 -14.23 -0.67 -7.48
C LYS A 134 -15.40 -0.51 -8.46
N ARG A 135 -15.18 -0.82 -9.73
CA ARG A 135 -16.20 -0.79 -10.79
C ARG A 135 -17.22 -1.92 -10.59
N SER A 136 -16.75 -3.15 -10.43
CA SER A 136 -17.61 -4.33 -10.18
C SER A 136 -18.39 -4.22 -8.87
N LEU A 137 -17.81 -3.58 -7.84
CA LEU A 137 -18.48 -3.29 -6.57
C LEU A 137 -19.51 -2.16 -6.69
N ALA A 138 -19.31 -1.19 -7.59
CA ALA A 138 -20.27 -0.13 -7.86
C ALA A 138 -21.45 -0.68 -8.70
N GLU A 139 -21.16 -1.53 -9.68
CA GLU A 139 -22.15 -2.26 -10.49
C GLU A 139 -22.99 -3.22 -9.61
N GLY A 140 -22.36 -3.93 -8.67
CA GLY A 140 -23.03 -4.82 -7.71
C GLY A 140 -23.79 -4.12 -6.56
N ARG A 141 -23.81 -2.77 -6.49
CA ARG A 141 -24.75 -2.04 -5.61
C ARG A 141 -26.11 -1.85 -6.27
N VAL A 142 -26.22 -2.08 -7.58
CA VAL A 142 -27.47 -1.97 -8.36
C VAL A 142 -28.28 -3.29 -8.33
N GLY A 143 -27.72 -4.36 -7.76
CA GLY A 143 -28.43 -5.62 -7.51
C GLY A 143 -27.65 -6.51 -6.53
N LEU A 144 -28.34 -7.21 -5.62
CA LEU A 144 -27.75 -8.07 -4.59
C LEU A 144 -26.71 -9.01 -5.19
N ARG A 145 -25.42 -8.76 -4.90
CA ARG A 145 -24.37 -9.73 -5.22
C ARG A 145 -24.55 -10.94 -4.31
N ALA A 146 -24.71 -12.12 -4.88
CA ALA A 146 -24.73 -13.37 -4.12
C ALA A 146 -23.48 -13.46 -3.23
N ALA A 147 -23.65 -13.93 -1.99
CA ALA A 147 -22.53 -14.17 -1.10
C ALA A 147 -21.53 -15.12 -1.78
N SER A 148 -20.24 -14.79 -1.70
CA SER A 148 -19.19 -15.63 -2.30
C SER A 148 -19.27 -17.06 -1.77
N GLY A 149 -19.30 -18.04 -2.67
CA GLY A 149 -19.30 -19.46 -2.32
C GLY A 149 -18.02 -19.86 -1.57
N ARG A 150 -18.09 -20.98 -0.83
CA ARG A 150 -16.95 -21.49 -0.03
C ARG A 150 -15.67 -21.67 -0.85
N GLU A 151 -15.80 -22.14 -2.09
CA GLU A 151 -14.68 -22.35 -3.01
C GLU A 151 -14.01 -21.04 -3.45
N GLU A 152 -14.80 -20.01 -3.79
CA GLU A 152 -14.30 -18.67 -4.14
C GLU A 152 -13.53 -18.05 -2.97
N ILE A 153 -14.04 -18.23 -1.74
CA ILE A 153 -13.36 -17.78 -0.52
C ILE A 153 -12.04 -18.54 -0.31
N ALA A 154 -12.02 -19.86 -0.54
CA ALA A 154 -10.80 -20.67 -0.45
C ALA A 154 -9.74 -20.23 -1.48
N ALA A 155 -10.16 -20.00 -2.73
CA ALA A 155 -9.28 -19.51 -3.79
C ALA A 155 -8.67 -18.14 -3.47
N ARG A 156 -9.48 -17.21 -2.93
CA ARG A 156 -8.99 -15.90 -2.47
C ARG A 156 -7.97 -16.02 -1.34
N ARG A 157 -8.24 -16.88 -0.35
CA ARG A 157 -7.28 -17.14 0.74
C ARG A 157 -5.97 -17.73 0.23
N ALA A 158 -6.04 -18.67 -0.72
CA ALA A 158 -4.85 -19.25 -1.34
C ALA A 158 -4.03 -18.19 -2.07
N ALA A 159 -4.69 -17.34 -2.86
CA ALA A 159 -4.04 -16.24 -3.58
C ALA A 159 -3.34 -15.25 -2.62
N LEU A 160 -3.97 -14.89 -1.50
CA LEU A 160 -3.35 -14.02 -0.50
C LEU A 160 -2.11 -14.65 0.14
N ARG A 161 -2.16 -15.94 0.46
CA ARG A 161 -1.00 -16.67 1.04
C ARG A 161 0.18 -16.79 0.08
N GLN A 162 -0.08 -16.78 -1.22
CA GLN A 162 0.94 -16.82 -2.28
C GLN A 162 1.45 -15.41 -2.67
N PHE A 163 0.72 -14.35 -2.33
CA PHE A 163 1.10 -12.98 -2.67
C PHE A 163 2.20 -12.44 -1.74
N ARG A 164 3.45 -12.77 -2.07
CA ARG A 164 4.66 -12.40 -1.31
C ARG A 164 4.88 -10.90 -1.12
N TRP A 165 4.25 -10.08 -1.97
CA TRP A 165 4.45 -8.62 -1.96
C TRP A 165 3.47 -7.91 -1.02
N SER A 166 3.16 -8.55 0.10
CA SER A 166 2.34 -8.00 1.18
C SER A 166 2.76 -8.60 2.52
N SER A 167 2.50 -7.90 3.62
CA SER A 167 2.69 -8.45 4.97
C SER A 167 1.54 -9.36 5.43
N TYR A 168 0.73 -9.90 4.52
CA TYR A 168 -0.44 -10.71 4.89
C TYR A 168 -0.06 -11.97 5.67
N ARG A 169 1.06 -12.61 5.33
CA ARG A 169 1.52 -13.86 5.96
C ARG A 169 1.89 -13.63 7.43
N ALA A 170 2.62 -12.55 7.72
CA ALA A 170 2.87 -12.10 9.09
C ALA A 170 1.57 -11.75 9.83
N TYR A 171 0.64 -11.04 9.17
CA TYR A 171 -0.65 -10.70 9.75
C TYR A 171 -1.48 -11.90 10.19
N ILE A 172 -1.38 -13.04 9.49
CA ILE A 172 -2.07 -14.28 9.86
C ILE A 172 -1.19 -15.25 10.68
N GLY A 173 -0.01 -14.82 11.14
CA GLY A 173 0.89 -15.60 11.99
C GLY A 173 1.62 -16.76 11.29
N LEU A 174 1.82 -16.68 9.97
CA LEU A 174 2.61 -17.68 9.23
C LEU A 174 4.10 -17.37 9.15
N GLU A 175 4.51 -16.13 9.45
CA GLU A 175 5.89 -15.63 9.40
C GLU A 175 6.06 -14.57 10.49
N GLU A 176 7.30 -14.34 10.96
CA GLU A 176 7.61 -13.17 11.80
C GLU A 176 7.56 -11.90 10.95
N GLY A 177 7.00 -10.83 11.54
CA GLY A 177 6.65 -9.59 10.85
C GLY A 177 7.67 -8.47 10.96
#